data_AF-N6WZI3-F1
#
_entry.id   AF-N6WZI3-F1
#
_cell.length_a   1.000
_cell.length_b   1.000
_cell.length_c   1.000
_cell.angle_alpha   90.00
_cell.angle_beta   90.00
_cell.angle_gamma   90.00
#
_symmetry.space_group_name_H-M   'P 1'
#
loop_
_entity.id
_entity.type
_entity.pdbx_description
1 polymer ?
#
loop_
_entity_poly.entity_id
_entity_poly.type
_entity_poly.pdbx_seq_one_letter_code
_entity_poly.pdbx_strand_id
1 'polypeptide(L)'
;MGVVVGGVLFTQLAYGLPPEHETRRLMLAVEKAVESQNWGEAGEYLNRLQTLQTQKPDDYAYYRGRVMYEAGHLNEAMAALETYATQAGSEGEHYTDSLELITAIEQMRKKQGAVTQAAKAKGEPVATIEPASGDSIQELQQLYLASTPLEALERHANSLLSQNAWRAGTEKIVRAEGEPDVLYRVSTAAGQLQLQETRKVADGRSQVVSNGLPVYGVNPLLDWDCLPGERTCFIYDPRDGSRWIKLGGQESTTEELARTLGDLIRRLQSPS
;
A
#
# COMPACT_ATOMS: atom_id res chain seq x y z
N MET A 1 6.66 -51.07 -50.02
CA MET A 1 5.52 -50.14 -50.17
C MET A 1 5.53 -49.23 -48.94
N GLY A 2 6.26 -48.12 -48.99
CA GLY A 2 6.31 -47.14 -47.91
C GLY A 2 5.37 -45.99 -48.24
N VAL A 3 4.38 -45.73 -47.38
CA VAL A 3 3.50 -44.58 -47.49
C VAL A 3 4.11 -43.44 -46.69
N VAL A 4 4.57 -42.40 -47.38
CA VAL A 4 4.96 -41.13 -46.77
C VAL A 4 3.69 -40.31 -46.60
N VAL A 5 3.23 -40.15 -45.36
CA VAL A 5 2.14 -39.22 -45.03
C VAL A 5 2.75 -37.84 -44.87
N GLY A 6 2.56 -36.98 -45.87
CA GLY A 6 2.94 -35.57 -45.83
C GLY A 6 1.98 -34.79 -44.93
N GLY A 7 2.50 -34.24 -43.83
CA GLY A 7 1.76 -33.35 -42.95
C GLY A 7 1.56 -31.99 -43.62
N VAL A 8 0.30 -31.63 -43.88
CA VAL A 8 -0.08 -30.26 -44.25
C VAL A 8 -0.07 -29.42 -42.97
N LEU A 9 0.93 -28.57 -42.82
CA LEU A 9 0.93 -27.52 -41.81
C LEU A 9 -0.11 -26.47 -42.22
N PHE A 10 -1.29 -26.53 -41.61
CA PHE A 10 -2.22 -25.41 -41.59
C PHE A 10 -1.59 -24.28 -40.77
N THR A 11 -1.10 -23.24 -41.43
CA THR A 11 -0.78 -21.97 -40.79
C THR A 11 -2.08 -21.33 -40.31
N GLN A 12 -2.29 -21.35 -38.99
CA GLN A 12 -3.39 -20.60 -38.38
C GLN A 12 -3.13 -19.10 -38.60
N LEU A 13 -4.02 -18.44 -39.34
CA LEU A 13 -4.11 -16.99 -39.42
C LEU A 13 -4.46 -16.46 -38.03
N ALA A 14 -3.47 -16.00 -37.29
CA ALA A 14 -3.68 -15.23 -36.07
C ALA A 14 -4.26 -13.86 -36.47
N TYR A 15 -5.60 -13.75 -36.47
CA TYR A 15 -6.29 -12.46 -36.53
C TYR A 15 -6.11 -11.74 -35.19
N GLY A 16 -4.97 -11.10 -35.01
CA GLY A 16 -4.71 -10.18 -33.91
C GLY A 16 -4.00 -8.95 -34.47
N LEU A 17 -4.46 -7.76 -34.09
CA LEU A 17 -3.66 -6.55 -34.31
C LEU A 17 -2.31 -6.75 -33.60
N PRO A 18 -1.21 -6.22 -34.15
CA PRO A 18 0.05 -6.14 -33.41
C PRO A 18 -0.18 -5.50 -32.03
N PRO A 19 0.53 -5.94 -30.98
CA PRO A 19 0.25 -5.53 -29.59
C PRO A 19 0.19 -4.01 -29.39
N GLU A 20 1.00 -3.24 -30.11
CA GLU A 20 1.04 -1.78 -30.05
C GLU A 20 -0.24 -1.15 -30.62
N HIS A 21 -0.77 -1.71 -31.70
CA HIS A 21 -2.03 -1.27 -32.30
C HIS A 21 -3.23 -1.70 -31.46
N GLU A 22 -3.17 -2.89 -30.85
CA GLU A 22 -4.20 -3.35 -29.91
C GLU A 22 -4.26 -2.44 -28.68
N THR A 23 -3.11 -2.03 -28.13
CA THR A 23 -3.03 -1.08 -27.02
C THR A 23 -3.68 0.25 -27.36
N ARG A 24 -3.36 0.83 -28.53
CA ARG A 24 -4.00 2.08 -28.98
C ARG A 24 -5.51 1.92 -29.14
N ARG A 25 -5.97 0.83 -29.76
CA ARG A 25 -7.40 0.56 -29.96
C ARG A 25 -8.13 0.43 -28.63
N LEU A 26 -7.57 -0.31 -27.68
CA LEU A 26 -8.18 -0.49 -26.36
C LEU A 26 -8.17 0.80 -25.55
N MET A 27 -7.13 1.63 -25.65
CA MET A 27 -7.11 2.95 -25.00
C MET A 27 -8.24 3.86 -25.49
N LEU A 28 -8.45 3.93 -26.81
CA LEU A 28 -9.59 4.66 -27.39
C LEU A 28 -10.94 4.10 -26.91
N ALA A 29 -11.03 2.79 -26.71
CA ALA A 29 -12.24 2.15 -26.20
C ALA A 29 -12.49 2.49 -24.72
N VAL A 30 -11.42 2.56 -23.91
CA VAL A 30 -11.49 3.02 -22.51
C VAL A 30 -11.98 4.46 -22.45
N GLU A 31 -11.36 5.37 -23.21
CA GLU A 31 -11.73 6.79 -23.27
C GLU A 31 -13.22 6.95 -23.59
N LYS A 32 -13.67 6.35 -24.69
CA LYS A 32 -15.09 6.42 -25.09
C LYS A 32 -16.04 5.83 -24.04
N ALA A 33 -15.64 4.74 -23.38
CA ALA A 33 -16.45 4.13 -22.32
C ALA A 33 -16.53 5.05 -21.09
N VAL A 34 -15.43 5.70 -20.70
CA VAL A 34 -15.38 6.68 -19.61
C VAL A 34 -16.20 7.93 -19.93
N GLU A 35 -16.09 8.48 -21.14
CA GLU A 35 -16.93 9.60 -21.61
C GLU A 35 -18.43 9.26 -21.55
N SER A 36 -18.77 8.01 -21.88
CA SER A 36 -20.14 7.50 -21.83
C SER A 36 -20.57 7.04 -20.43
N GLN A 37 -19.72 7.23 -19.41
CA GLN A 37 -19.93 6.76 -18.03
C GLN A 37 -20.20 5.25 -17.92
N ASN A 38 -19.76 4.46 -18.90
CA ASN A 38 -19.87 3.01 -18.91
C ASN A 38 -18.67 2.38 -18.17
N TRP A 39 -18.66 2.50 -16.85
CA TRP A 39 -17.54 2.11 -15.98
C TRP A 39 -17.20 0.62 -16.06
N GLY A 40 -18.22 -0.24 -16.24
CA GLY A 40 -18.02 -1.69 -16.39
C GLY A 40 -17.24 -2.02 -17.67
N GLU A 41 -17.65 -1.44 -18.79
CA GLU A 41 -16.98 -1.66 -20.08
C GLU A 41 -15.56 -1.06 -20.09
N ALA A 42 -15.38 0.12 -19.49
CA ALA A 42 -14.06 0.73 -19.33
C ALA A 42 -13.11 -0.19 -18.52
N GLY A 43 -13.62 -0.80 -17.44
CA GLY A 43 -12.88 -1.78 -16.65
C GLY A 43 -12.47 -3.03 -17.45
N GLU A 44 -13.35 -3.55 -18.29
CA GLU A 44 -13.03 -4.70 -19.16
C GLU A 44 -11.89 -4.37 -20.16
N TYR A 45 -11.93 -3.21 -20.80
CA TYR A 45 -10.87 -2.79 -21.71
C TYR A 45 -9.54 -2.55 -20.97
N LEU A 46 -9.57 -1.96 -19.77
CA LEU A 46 -8.40 -1.79 -18.91
C LEU A 46 -7.78 -3.14 -18.50
N ASN A 47 -8.60 -4.13 -18.16
CA ASN A 47 -8.11 -5.47 -17.82
C ASN A 47 -7.40 -6.12 -19.02
N ARG A 48 -7.97 -5.98 -20.22
CA ARG A 48 -7.32 -6.46 -21.45
C ARG A 48 -6.00 -5.73 -21.70
N LEU A 49 -5.94 -4.42 -21.52
CA LEU A 49 -4.71 -3.62 -21.63
C LEU A 49 -3.61 -4.07 -20.66
N GLN A 50 -3.97 -4.49 -19.45
CA GLN A 50 -3.00 -5.01 -18.47
C GLN A 50 -2.29 -6.28 -18.96
N THR A 51 -3.00 -7.14 -19.68
CA THR A 51 -2.42 -8.39 -20.22
C THR A 51 -1.42 -8.17 -21.35
N LEU A 52 -1.44 -6.99 -21.99
CA LEU A 52 -0.52 -6.65 -23.07
C LEU A 52 0.83 -6.21 -22.51
N GLN A 53 1.90 -6.89 -22.93
CA GLN A 53 3.29 -6.57 -22.59
C GLN A 53 3.84 -5.42 -23.47
N THR A 54 3.09 -4.33 -23.56
CA THR A 54 3.48 -3.13 -24.31
C THR A 54 3.55 -1.93 -23.39
N GLN A 55 4.32 -0.93 -23.80
CA GLN A 55 4.32 0.37 -23.14
C GLN A 55 2.93 1.00 -23.29
N LYS A 56 2.35 1.38 -22.15
CA LYS A 56 1.05 2.03 -22.09
C LYS A 56 1.25 3.54 -22.23
N PRO A 57 0.34 4.28 -22.88
CA PRO A 57 0.40 5.73 -22.92
C PRO A 57 0.14 6.30 -21.52
N ASP A 58 0.59 7.54 -21.26
CA ASP A 58 0.48 8.16 -19.95
C ASP A 58 -0.99 8.22 -19.47
N ASP A 59 -1.92 8.54 -20.37
CA ASP A 59 -3.37 8.61 -20.09
C ASP A 59 -3.96 7.30 -19.55
N TYR A 60 -3.30 6.15 -19.77
CA TYR A 60 -3.70 4.90 -19.15
C TYR A 60 -3.81 5.01 -17.63
N ALA A 61 -2.86 5.70 -16.99
CA ALA A 61 -2.83 5.86 -15.55
C ALA A 61 -4.02 6.70 -15.07
N TYR A 62 -4.36 7.79 -15.78
CA TYR A 62 -5.52 8.61 -15.50
C TYR A 62 -6.82 7.81 -15.61
N TYR A 63 -7.07 7.16 -16.75
CA TYR A 63 -8.31 6.41 -16.97
C TYR A 63 -8.45 5.23 -16.01
N ARG A 64 -7.35 4.55 -15.68
CA ARG A 64 -7.36 3.52 -14.63
C ARG A 64 -7.75 4.11 -13.28
N GLY A 65 -7.19 5.26 -12.91
CA GLY A 65 -7.52 5.97 -11.69
C GLY A 65 -9.01 6.32 -11.60
N ARG A 66 -9.55 6.87 -12.69
CA ARG A 66 -10.96 7.26 -12.78
C ARG A 66 -11.93 6.07 -12.69
N VAL A 67 -11.64 4.97 -13.38
CA VAL A 67 -12.47 3.76 -13.30
C VAL A 67 -12.42 3.14 -11.90
N MET A 68 -11.24 3.11 -11.26
CA MET A 68 -11.10 2.61 -9.89
C MET A 68 -11.82 3.49 -8.87
N TYR A 69 -11.81 4.81 -9.08
CA TYR A 69 -12.55 5.76 -8.25
C TYR A 69 -14.05 5.47 -8.26
N GLU A 70 -14.64 5.33 -9.45
CA GLU A 70 -16.06 5.02 -9.64
C GLU A 70 -16.45 3.63 -9.10
N ALA A 71 -15.52 2.67 -9.18
CA ALA A 71 -15.70 1.35 -8.59
C ALA A 71 -15.49 1.32 -7.05
N GLY A 72 -15.12 2.44 -6.43
CA GLY A 72 -14.86 2.53 -4.98
C GLY A 72 -13.53 1.93 -4.53
N HIS A 73 -12.66 1.53 -5.46
CA HIS A 73 -11.30 1.05 -5.23
C HIS A 73 -10.36 2.23 -4.98
N LEU A 74 -10.55 2.91 -3.84
CA LEU A 74 -9.93 4.21 -3.55
C LEU A 74 -8.39 4.17 -3.51
N ASN A 75 -7.79 3.04 -3.11
CA ASN A 75 -6.33 2.90 -3.05
C ASN A 75 -5.75 2.76 -4.47
N GLU A 76 -6.35 1.89 -5.28
CA GLU A 76 -5.96 1.68 -6.67
C GLU A 76 -6.20 2.92 -7.52
N ALA A 77 -7.27 3.68 -7.20
CA ALA A 77 -7.55 4.97 -7.80
C ALA A 77 -6.44 5.98 -7.48
N MET A 78 -6.10 6.14 -6.20
CA MET A 78 -5.07 7.08 -5.75
C MET A 78 -3.74 6.81 -6.44
N ALA A 79 -3.24 5.57 -6.36
CA ALA A 79 -1.94 5.21 -6.92
C ALA A 79 -1.86 5.44 -8.44
N ALA A 80 -2.96 5.19 -9.16
CA ALA A 80 -3.02 5.41 -10.60
C ALA A 80 -3.03 6.90 -10.97
N LEU A 81 -3.77 7.73 -10.22
CA LEU A 81 -3.82 9.18 -10.43
C LEU A 81 -2.49 9.87 -10.09
N GLU A 82 -1.82 9.44 -9.02
CA GLU A 82 -0.46 9.93 -8.67
C GLU A 82 0.56 9.55 -9.76
N THR A 83 0.45 8.32 -10.29
CA THR A 83 1.28 7.86 -11.40
C THR A 83 1.10 8.76 -12.62
N TYR A 84 -0.15 9.09 -12.98
CA TYR A 84 -0.44 10.01 -14.08
C TYR A 84 0.16 11.40 -13.84
N ALA A 85 -0.12 12.00 -12.68
CA ALA A 85 0.35 13.35 -12.35
C ALA A 85 1.89 13.46 -12.36
N THR A 86 2.58 12.36 -12.03
CA THR A 86 4.05 12.28 -12.05
C THR A 86 4.61 12.07 -13.46
N GLN A 87 3.97 11.23 -14.27
CA GLN A 87 4.45 10.88 -15.62
C GLN A 87 4.13 11.94 -16.66
N ALA A 88 2.88 12.40 -16.71
CA ALA A 88 2.42 13.41 -17.66
C ALA A 88 2.83 14.83 -17.24
N GLY A 89 3.03 15.06 -15.93
CA GLY A 89 3.40 16.36 -15.37
C GLY A 89 2.30 17.42 -15.54
N SER A 90 2.63 18.67 -15.22
CA SER A 90 1.68 19.79 -15.22
C SER A 90 1.13 20.20 -16.59
N GLU A 91 1.72 19.68 -17.67
CA GLU A 91 1.26 19.91 -19.05
C GLU A 91 0.30 18.81 -19.55
N GLY A 92 0.09 17.74 -18.78
CA GLY A 92 -0.82 16.66 -19.12
C GLY A 92 -2.29 17.11 -19.14
N GLU A 93 -3.05 16.63 -20.12
CA GLU A 93 -4.46 17.00 -20.33
C GLU A 93 -5.33 16.80 -19.08
N HIS A 94 -5.09 15.73 -18.33
CA HIS A 94 -5.87 15.35 -17.15
C HIS A 94 -5.18 15.69 -15.82
N TYR A 95 -4.16 16.57 -15.83
CA TYR A 95 -3.35 16.84 -14.64
C TYR A 95 -4.19 17.44 -13.52
N THR A 96 -4.96 18.49 -13.82
CA THR A 96 -5.82 19.16 -12.84
C THR A 96 -6.89 18.21 -12.32
N ASP A 97 -7.59 17.48 -13.20
CA ASP A 97 -8.63 16.52 -12.80
C ASP A 97 -8.07 15.41 -11.92
N SER A 98 -6.84 14.95 -12.19
CA SER A 98 -6.18 13.95 -11.35
C SER A 98 -5.95 14.44 -9.92
N LEU A 99 -5.50 15.69 -9.74
CA LEU A 99 -5.30 16.29 -8.42
C LEU A 99 -6.63 16.53 -7.68
N GLU A 100 -7.69 16.91 -8.40
CA GLU A 100 -9.02 17.06 -7.85
C GLU A 100 -9.57 15.71 -7.35
N LEU A 101 -9.43 14.65 -8.15
CA LEU A 101 -9.83 13.29 -7.77
C LEU A 101 -9.01 12.75 -6.59
N ILE A 102 -7.69 12.97 -6.55
CA ILE A 102 -6.84 12.63 -5.39
C ILE A 102 -7.39 13.30 -4.12
N THR A 103 -7.68 14.60 -4.19
CA THR A 103 -8.26 15.35 -3.07
C THR A 103 -9.62 14.79 -2.66
N ALA A 104 -10.47 14.44 -3.62
CA ALA A 104 -11.77 13.83 -3.35
C ALA A 104 -11.64 12.47 -2.66
N ILE A 105 -10.70 11.63 -3.11
CA ILE A 105 -10.38 10.33 -2.49
C ILE A 105 -9.93 10.53 -1.04
N GLU A 106 -9.03 11.47 -0.77
CA GLU A 106 -8.58 11.76 0.60
C GLU A 106 -9.75 12.16 1.51
N GLN A 107 -10.64 13.01 1.02
CA GLN A 107 -11.83 13.43 1.78
C GLN A 107 -12.78 12.26 2.02
N MET A 108 -12.99 11.38 1.03
CA MET A 108 -13.80 10.17 1.17
C MET A 108 -13.19 9.21 2.18
N ARG A 109 -11.86 9.00 2.17
CA ARG A 109 -11.15 8.16 3.14
C ARG A 109 -11.24 8.73 4.55
N LYS A 110 -11.10 10.04 4.73
CA LYS A 110 -11.30 10.71 6.05
C LYS A 110 -12.73 10.48 6.57
N LYS A 111 -13.73 10.61 5.70
CA LYS A 111 -15.14 10.33 6.06
C LYS A 111 -15.36 8.85 6.36
N GLN A 112 -14.83 7.94 5.54
CA GLN A 112 -14.94 6.49 5.77
C GLN A 112 -14.26 6.09 7.07
N GLY A 113 -13.03 6.54 7.33
CA GLY A 113 -12.33 6.32 8.60
C GLY A 113 -13.09 6.88 9.80
N ALA A 114 -13.73 8.05 9.67
CA ALA A 114 -14.63 8.59 10.69
C ALA A 114 -15.90 7.73 10.86
N VAL A 115 -16.43 7.10 9.81
CA VAL A 115 -17.58 6.19 9.86
C VAL A 115 -17.19 4.83 10.44
N THR A 116 -16.03 4.26 10.12
CA THR A 116 -15.53 3.03 10.75
C THR A 116 -15.24 3.26 12.23
N GLN A 117 -14.69 4.42 12.59
CA GLN A 117 -14.52 4.83 13.99
C GLN A 117 -15.87 5.09 14.67
N ALA A 118 -16.85 5.71 14.01
CA ALA A 118 -18.19 5.90 14.55
C ALA A 118 -19.00 4.59 14.69
N ALA A 119 -18.77 3.62 13.81
CA ALA A 119 -19.34 2.27 13.91
C ALA A 119 -18.69 1.47 15.05
N LYS A 120 -17.40 1.68 15.31
CA LYS A 120 -16.68 1.15 16.49
C LYS A 120 -17.06 1.89 17.78
N ALA A 121 -17.48 3.15 17.69
CA ALA A 121 -17.91 4.02 18.80
C ALA A 121 -19.41 3.97 19.13
N LYS A 122 -20.21 3.08 18.50
CA LYS A 122 -21.60 2.84 18.89
C LYS A 122 -21.77 2.02 20.19
N GLY A 123 -20.67 1.73 20.89
CA GLY A 123 -20.68 1.35 22.31
C GLY A 123 -20.15 2.50 23.18
N GLU A 124 -21.07 3.28 23.76
CA GLU A 124 -20.88 4.26 24.85
C GLU A 124 -19.95 5.47 24.63
N PRO A 125 -20.16 6.59 25.37
CA PRO A 125 -20.06 7.94 24.81
C PRO A 125 -18.62 8.40 24.60
N VAL A 126 -18.46 9.12 23.49
CA VAL A 126 -17.27 9.83 23.05
C VAL A 126 -16.73 10.71 24.18
N ALA A 127 -15.52 10.39 24.64
CA ALA A 127 -14.71 11.31 25.41
C ALA A 127 -14.17 12.41 24.49
N THR A 128 -14.26 13.64 25.00
CA THR A 128 -13.58 14.85 24.55
C THR A 128 -12.16 14.58 24.03
N ILE A 129 -11.84 15.11 22.85
CA ILE A 129 -10.48 15.09 22.29
C ILE A 129 -9.63 16.09 23.08
N GLU A 130 -8.88 15.59 24.05
CA GLU A 130 -7.64 16.24 24.48
C GLU A 130 -6.48 15.78 23.56
N PRO A 131 -5.49 16.65 23.28
CA PRO A 131 -4.32 16.28 22.49
C PRO A 131 -3.43 15.31 23.30
N ALA A 132 -3.70 14.00 23.19
CA ALA A 132 -3.00 12.95 23.95
C ALA A 132 -1.55 12.68 23.49
N SER A 133 -1.04 13.35 22.46
CA SER A 133 0.30 13.09 21.91
C SER A 133 1.44 13.88 22.58
N GLY A 134 1.13 14.88 23.41
CA GLY A 134 2.15 15.68 24.10
C GLY A 134 2.78 14.93 25.29
N ASP A 135 1.93 14.49 26.22
CA ASP A 135 2.36 13.86 27.47
C ASP A 135 2.90 12.44 27.25
N SER A 136 2.26 11.67 26.36
CA SER A 136 2.69 10.31 26.01
C SER A 136 4.11 10.26 25.42
N ILE A 137 4.51 11.26 24.64
CA ILE A 137 5.84 11.28 24.03
C ILE A 137 6.93 11.66 25.03
N GLN A 138 6.62 12.52 26.01
CA GLN A 138 7.56 12.83 27.09
C GLN A 138 7.81 11.60 27.97
N GLU A 139 6.76 10.81 28.25
CA GLU A 139 6.88 9.53 28.93
C GLU A 139 7.74 8.55 28.12
N LEU A 140 7.54 8.46 26.80
CA LEU A 140 8.40 7.63 25.93
C LEU A 140 9.86 8.12 25.93
N GLN A 141 10.11 9.43 25.95
CA GLN A 141 11.48 9.97 26.05
C GLN A 141 12.16 9.55 27.34
N GLN A 142 11.43 9.54 28.47
CA GLN A 142 11.95 9.07 29.75
C GLN A 142 12.16 7.55 29.75
N LEU A 143 11.16 6.77 29.30
CA LEU A 143 11.19 5.32 29.25
C LEU A 143 12.37 4.81 28.41
N TYR A 144 12.56 5.40 27.23
CA TYR A 144 13.60 4.99 26.30
C TYR A 144 14.90 5.77 26.45
N LEU A 145 15.02 6.71 27.40
CA LEU A 145 16.20 7.58 27.56
C LEU A 145 16.62 8.25 26.24
N ALA A 146 15.64 8.84 25.54
CA ALA A 146 15.81 9.46 24.23
C ALA A 146 15.97 10.97 24.35
N SER A 147 16.90 11.54 23.58
CA SER A 147 17.22 12.97 23.59
C SER A 147 16.20 13.80 22.82
N THR A 148 15.46 13.18 21.89
CA THR A 148 14.43 13.84 21.07
C THR A 148 13.14 13.04 21.02
N PRO A 149 11.98 13.68 20.76
CA PRO A 149 10.73 13.01 20.48
C PRO A 149 10.82 11.98 19.35
N LEU A 150 11.57 12.31 18.29
CA LEU A 150 11.74 11.45 17.12
C LEU A 150 12.50 10.16 17.51
N GLU A 151 13.57 10.31 18.28
CA GLU A 151 14.34 9.18 18.79
C GLU A 151 13.52 8.30 19.74
N ALA A 152 12.68 8.90 20.59
CA ALA A 152 11.81 8.14 21.49
C ALA A 152 10.82 7.26 20.72
N LEU A 153 10.17 7.83 19.71
CA LEU A 153 9.22 7.11 18.86
C LEU A 153 9.92 6.03 18.02
N GLU A 154 11.13 6.30 17.52
CA GLU A 154 11.92 5.29 16.78
C GLU A 154 12.30 4.11 17.70
N ARG A 155 12.76 4.38 18.92
CA ARG A 155 13.07 3.34 19.91
C ARG A 155 11.82 2.55 20.32
N HIS A 156 10.70 3.24 20.52
CA HIS A 156 9.43 2.59 20.84
C HIS A 156 8.93 1.70 19.70
N ALA A 157 8.90 2.20 18.47
CA ALA A 157 8.53 1.43 17.30
C ALA A 157 9.41 0.17 17.16
N ASN A 158 10.72 0.30 17.32
CA ASN A 158 11.64 -0.84 17.27
C ASN A 158 11.43 -1.85 18.42
N SER A 159 11.02 -1.37 19.60
CA SER A 159 10.62 -2.24 20.71
C SER A 159 9.36 -3.03 20.37
N LEU A 160 8.34 -2.40 19.78
CA LEU A 160 7.11 -3.08 19.34
C LEU A 160 7.38 -4.07 18.20
N LEU A 161 8.22 -3.71 17.23
CA LEU A 161 8.61 -4.59 16.12
C LEU A 161 9.36 -5.84 16.59
N SER A 162 10.28 -5.70 17.53
CA SER A 162 11.03 -6.83 18.08
C SER A 162 10.13 -7.79 18.88
N GLN A 163 9.18 -7.25 19.65
CA GLN A 163 8.21 -8.04 20.42
C GLN A 163 7.23 -8.80 19.52
N ASN A 164 6.88 -8.24 18.35
CA ASN A 164 5.94 -8.85 17.40
C ASN A 164 6.59 -9.46 16.17
N ALA A 165 7.88 -9.81 16.24
CA ALA A 165 8.57 -10.42 15.11
C ALA A 165 7.88 -11.74 14.69
N TRP A 166 7.62 -11.87 13.39
CA TRP A 166 6.85 -12.99 12.86
C TRP A 166 7.71 -14.26 12.79
N ARG A 167 7.09 -15.39 13.13
CA ARG A 167 7.71 -16.72 13.16
C ARG A 167 6.86 -17.70 12.35
N ALA A 168 7.51 -18.43 11.46
CA ALA A 168 6.96 -19.58 10.77
C ALA A 168 6.89 -20.75 11.75
N GLY A 169 5.69 -21.21 12.07
CA GLY A 169 5.51 -22.33 12.98
C GLY A 169 4.10 -22.88 12.96
N THR A 170 3.97 -24.13 12.53
CA THR A 170 2.76 -24.97 12.51
C THR A 170 2.33 -25.46 13.90
N GLU A 171 2.95 -24.99 14.99
CA GLU A 171 2.67 -25.50 16.33
C GLU A 171 2.01 -24.47 17.21
N LYS A 172 1.02 -24.92 18.00
CA LYS A 172 0.19 -24.16 18.94
C LYS A 172 0.98 -23.41 20.04
N ILE A 173 2.32 -23.51 20.04
CA ILE A 173 3.22 -22.92 21.04
C ILE A 173 4.42 -22.30 20.32
N VAL A 174 4.41 -20.97 20.15
CA VAL A 174 5.58 -20.22 19.68
C VAL A 174 6.63 -20.24 20.80
N ARG A 175 7.77 -20.91 20.61
CA ARG A 175 8.89 -20.80 21.55
C ARG A 175 9.47 -19.38 21.46
N ALA A 176 9.46 -18.64 22.56
CA ALA A 176 9.99 -17.28 22.62
C ALA A 176 11.49 -17.18 22.28
N GLU A 177 12.23 -18.29 22.43
CA GLU A 177 13.69 -18.35 22.34
C GLU A 177 14.23 -18.62 20.92
N GLY A 178 13.36 -18.79 19.92
CA GLY A 178 13.78 -18.92 18.52
C GLY A 178 13.94 -17.58 17.81
N GLU A 179 15.00 -17.43 17.02
CA GLU A 179 15.17 -16.28 16.10
C GLU A 179 13.99 -16.21 15.12
N PRO A 180 13.36 -15.03 14.96
CA PRO A 180 12.21 -14.85 14.09
C PRO A 180 12.54 -15.11 12.62
N ASP A 181 11.52 -15.50 11.85
CA ASP A 181 11.63 -15.70 10.41
C ASP A 181 11.54 -14.40 9.64
N VAL A 182 10.83 -13.41 10.20
CA VAL A 182 10.78 -12.05 9.69
C VAL A 182 10.90 -11.07 10.86
N LEU A 183 11.90 -10.20 10.80
CA LEU A 183 12.16 -9.13 11.75
C LEU A 183 12.30 -7.80 11.02
N TYR A 184 11.71 -6.76 11.59
CA TYR A 184 11.81 -5.41 11.06
C TYR A 184 12.57 -4.49 12.02
N ARG A 185 13.24 -3.50 11.45
CA ARG A 185 13.77 -2.35 12.16
C ARG A 185 13.42 -1.09 11.38
N VAL A 186 13.00 -0.05 12.07
CA VAL A 186 12.78 1.27 11.51
C VAL A 186 13.89 2.22 11.92
N SER A 187 14.26 3.12 11.02
CA SER A 187 15.08 4.28 11.31
C SER A 187 14.58 5.49 10.55
N THR A 188 14.89 6.67 11.05
CA THR A 188 14.50 7.94 10.43
C THR A 188 15.70 8.62 9.80
N ALA A 189 15.52 9.14 8.58
CA ALA A 189 16.55 9.91 7.87
C ALA A 189 15.88 10.98 7.02
N ALA A 190 16.26 12.26 7.20
CA ALA A 190 15.87 13.43 6.39
C ALA A 190 14.60 13.26 5.51
N GLY A 191 13.40 13.31 6.12
CA GLY A 191 12.13 13.24 5.37
C GLY A 191 11.74 11.85 4.86
N GLN A 192 12.42 10.80 5.33
CA GLN A 192 12.15 9.41 5.01
C GLN A 192 12.11 8.54 6.26
N LEU A 193 11.20 7.58 6.25
CA LEU A 193 11.16 6.46 7.20
C LEU A 193 11.77 5.24 6.50
N GLN A 194 12.92 4.78 6.99
CA GLN A 194 13.61 3.60 6.47
C GLN A 194 13.11 2.37 7.21
N LEU A 195 12.74 1.34 6.46
CA LEU A 195 12.34 0.03 6.97
C LEU A 195 13.33 -1.02 6.50
N GLN A 196 14.04 -1.63 7.44
CA GLN A 196 14.89 -2.78 7.20
C GLN A 196 14.14 -4.05 7.58
N GLU A 197 13.93 -4.95 6.61
CA GLU A 197 13.43 -6.30 6.79
C GLU A 197 14.61 -7.29 6.82
N THR A 198 14.67 -8.13 7.83
CA THR A 198 15.53 -9.32 7.89
C THR A 198 14.65 -10.55 7.81
N ARG A 199 14.83 -11.39 6.79
CA ARG A 199 14.04 -12.60 6.59
C ARG A 199 14.91 -13.85 6.44
N LYS A 200 14.45 -14.97 6.99
CA LYS A 200 15.08 -16.28 6.74
C LYS A 200 14.68 -16.79 5.35
N VAL A 201 15.67 -17.19 4.56
CA VAL A 201 15.49 -17.85 3.26
C VAL A 201 15.62 -19.37 3.40
N ALA A 202 15.12 -20.12 2.40
CA ALA A 202 14.96 -21.58 2.47
C ALA A 202 16.26 -22.37 2.70
N ASP A 203 17.41 -21.76 2.47
CA ASP A 203 18.74 -22.34 2.72
C ASP A 203 19.29 -22.06 4.12
N GLY A 204 18.48 -21.46 5.01
CA GLY A 204 18.86 -21.11 6.38
C GLY A 204 19.67 -19.82 6.51
N ARG A 205 19.98 -19.13 5.40
CA ARG A 205 20.60 -17.80 5.44
C ARG A 205 19.57 -16.72 5.77
N SER A 206 20.06 -15.56 6.21
CA SER A 206 19.23 -14.36 6.36
C SER A 206 19.45 -13.44 5.17
N GLN A 207 18.35 -12.94 4.60
CA GLN A 207 18.34 -11.87 3.62
C GLN A 207 17.92 -10.58 4.30
N VAL A 208 18.65 -9.50 4.05
CA VAL A 208 18.33 -8.15 4.54
C VAL A 208 17.91 -7.30 3.36
N VAL A 209 16.75 -6.67 3.46
CA VAL A 209 16.20 -5.73 2.47
C VAL A 209 15.90 -4.43 3.20
N SER A 210 16.30 -3.29 2.64
CA SER A 210 16.00 -1.98 3.20
C SER A 210 15.26 -1.15 2.17
N ASN A 211 14.11 -0.60 2.56
CA ASN A 211 13.27 0.24 1.72
C ASN A 211 12.98 1.56 2.42
N GLY A 212 13.03 2.66 1.68
CA GLY A 212 12.68 3.99 2.18
C GLY A 212 11.24 4.35 1.82
N LEU A 213 10.51 4.88 2.79
CA LEU A 213 9.21 5.54 2.61
C LEU A 213 9.41 7.06 2.68
N PRO A 214 9.34 7.79 1.55
CA PRO A 214 9.22 9.25 1.58
C PRO A 214 7.98 9.63 2.36
N VAL A 215 8.09 10.52 3.35
CA VAL A 215 6.95 10.80 4.24
C VAL A 215 6.07 11.95 3.73
N TYR A 216 6.56 12.83 2.86
CA TYR A 216 5.75 13.95 2.36
C TYR A 216 4.59 13.44 1.48
N GLY A 217 3.37 13.92 1.76
CA GLY A 217 2.15 13.48 1.07
C GLY A 217 1.59 12.14 1.57
N VAL A 218 2.27 11.43 2.47
CA VAL A 218 1.81 10.16 3.00
C VAL A 218 0.77 10.34 4.11
N ASN A 219 -0.32 9.57 4.08
CA ASN A 219 -1.29 9.54 5.17
C ASN A 219 -0.67 8.93 6.45
N PRO A 220 -0.56 9.66 7.57
CA PRO A 220 0.01 9.12 8.80
C PRO A 220 -0.95 8.21 9.57
N LEU A 221 -2.22 8.07 9.16
CA LEU A 221 -3.13 7.09 9.74
C LEU A 221 -2.98 5.77 9.00
N LEU A 222 -2.10 4.90 9.52
CA LEU A 222 -1.81 3.61 8.90
C LEU A 222 -2.92 2.61 9.15
N ASP A 223 -3.38 1.98 8.06
CA ASP A 223 -4.30 0.86 8.12
C ASP A 223 -3.55 -0.40 8.56
N TRP A 224 -4.23 -1.24 9.34
CA TRP A 224 -3.68 -2.51 9.82
C TRP A 224 -4.81 -3.50 10.07
N ASP A 225 -4.50 -4.79 9.96
CA ASP A 225 -5.43 -5.87 10.28
C ASP A 225 -4.70 -7.11 10.80
N CYS A 226 -5.45 -8.01 11.43
CA CYS A 226 -4.97 -9.32 11.85
C CYS A 226 -5.83 -10.40 11.20
N LEU A 227 -5.20 -11.33 10.48
CA LEU A 227 -5.91 -12.41 9.82
C LEU A 227 -6.48 -13.39 10.86
N PRO A 228 -7.81 -13.62 10.88
CA PRO A 228 -8.42 -14.57 11.79
C PRO A 228 -7.84 -15.97 11.59
N GLY A 229 -7.36 -16.60 12.67
CA GLY A 229 -6.85 -17.98 12.64
C GLY A 229 -5.39 -18.15 12.22
N GLU A 230 -4.74 -17.14 11.63
CA GLU A 230 -3.35 -17.24 11.12
C GLU A 230 -2.28 -16.65 12.06
N ARG A 231 -2.68 -16.13 13.23
CA ARG A 231 -1.79 -15.44 14.20
C ARG A 231 -0.79 -14.50 13.52
N THR A 232 -1.26 -13.80 12.49
CA THR A 232 -0.45 -12.92 11.65
C THR A 232 -1.21 -11.62 11.49
N CYS A 233 -0.52 -10.51 11.70
CA CYS A 233 -1.05 -9.17 11.44
C CYS A 233 -0.24 -8.47 10.35
N PHE A 234 -0.86 -7.49 9.70
CA PHE A 234 -0.23 -6.66 8.70
C PHE A 234 -0.46 -5.18 9.01
N ILE A 235 0.57 -4.39 8.76
CA ILE A 235 0.43 -2.94 8.54
C ILE A 235 0.55 -2.72 7.04
N TYR A 236 -0.36 -1.91 6.49
CA TYR A 236 -0.45 -1.62 5.07
C TYR A 236 0.41 -0.41 4.69
N ASP A 237 0.99 -0.45 3.49
CA ASP A 237 1.74 0.69 2.95
C ASP A 237 0.73 1.81 2.65
N PRO A 238 0.91 3.01 3.23
CA PRO A 238 -0.06 4.09 3.08
C PRO A 238 -0.14 4.66 1.66
N ARG A 239 0.80 4.35 0.76
CA ARG A 239 0.83 4.82 -0.62
C ARG A 239 -0.03 3.96 -1.54
N ASP A 240 0.04 2.64 -1.40
CA ASP A 240 -0.58 1.70 -2.35
C ASP A 240 -1.52 0.66 -1.69
N GLY A 241 -1.60 0.62 -0.36
CA GLY A 241 -2.42 -0.33 0.38
C GLY A 241 -1.89 -1.78 0.35
N SER A 242 -0.67 -2.00 -0.15
CA SER A 242 -0.03 -3.32 -0.12
C SER A 242 0.41 -3.69 1.29
N ARG A 243 0.67 -4.98 1.55
CA ARG A 243 1.17 -5.45 2.85
C ARG A 243 2.62 -4.99 3.03
N TRP A 244 2.84 -4.09 4.00
CA TRP A 244 4.14 -3.48 4.23
C TRP A 244 4.94 -4.18 5.32
N ILE A 245 4.32 -4.39 6.48
CA ILE A 245 4.98 -5.01 7.64
C ILE A 245 4.17 -6.22 8.06
N LYS A 246 4.82 -7.39 8.13
CA LYS A 246 4.20 -8.65 8.60
C LYS A 246 4.58 -8.95 10.05
N LEU A 247 3.59 -9.06 10.93
CA LEU A 247 3.78 -9.19 12.37
C LEU A 247 3.19 -10.48 12.92
N GLY A 248 3.64 -10.88 14.11
CA GLY A 248 2.96 -11.87 14.94
C GLY A 248 1.60 -11.34 15.41
N GLY A 249 0.63 -12.26 15.54
CA GLY A 249 -0.80 -12.01 15.73
C GLY A 249 -1.24 -11.35 17.04
N GLN A 250 -0.61 -10.26 17.46
CA GLN A 250 -1.03 -9.45 18.61
C GLN A 250 -1.70 -8.16 18.13
N GLU A 251 -3.01 -8.09 18.32
CA GLU A 251 -3.84 -6.98 17.83
C GLU A 251 -3.46 -5.65 18.49
N SER A 252 -3.43 -5.60 19.83
CA SER A 252 -3.11 -4.38 20.58
C SER A 252 -1.76 -3.80 20.21
N THR A 253 -0.75 -4.67 20.09
CA THR A 253 0.62 -4.26 19.82
C THR A 253 0.82 -3.86 18.35
N THR A 254 0.03 -4.43 17.44
CA THR A 254 -0.03 -4.00 16.03
C THR A 254 -0.68 -2.62 15.92
N GLU A 255 -1.78 -2.38 16.64
CA GLU A 255 -2.44 -1.08 16.69
C GLU A 255 -1.51 0.02 17.21
N GLU A 256 -0.83 -0.25 18.33
CA GLU A 256 0.12 0.67 18.96
C GLU A 256 1.30 0.98 18.02
N LEU A 257 1.80 -0.02 17.30
CA LEU A 257 2.84 0.17 16.30
C LEU A 257 2.35 1.02 15.14
N ALA A 258 1.16 0.76 14.59
CA ALA A 258 0.59 1.55 13.50
C ALA A 258 0.43 3.03 13.90
N ARG A 259 -0.02 3.30 15.14
CA ARG A 259 -0.10 4.65 15.71
C ARG A 259 1.29 5.30 15.83
N THR A 260 2.26 4.57 16.38
CA THR A 260 3.64 5.06 16.58
C THR A 260 4.33 5.40 15.26
N LEU A 261 4.18 4.55 14.23
CA LEU A 261 4.68 4.81 12.88
C LEU A 261 3.98 6.03 12.26
N GLY A 262 2.68 6.21 12.52
CA GLY A 262 1.94 7.40 12.14
C GLY A 262 2.48 8.68 12.77
N ASP A 263 2.86 8.64 14.06
CA ASP A 263 3.50 9.77 14.74
C ASP A 263 4.89 10.08 14.19
N LEU A 264 5.67 9.06 13.82
CA LEU A 264 6.95 9.24 13.12
C LEU A 264 6.73 9.94 11.77
N ILE A 265 5.77 9.49 10.98
CA ILE A 265 5.43 10.11 9.68
C ILE A 265 5.03 11.59 9.88
N ARG A 266 4.11 11.90 10.80
CA ARG A 266 3.68 13.28 11.09
C ARG A 266 4.86 14.20 11.43
N ARG A 267 5.77 13.74 12.31
CA ARG A 267 6.91 14.54 12.75
C ARG A 267 7.95 14.73 11.66
N LEU A 268 8.14 13.75 10.79
CA LEU A 268 9.04 13.88 9.64
C LEU A 268 8.46 14.81 8.56
N GLN A 269 7.13 14.93 8.46
CA GLN A 269 6.45 15.87 7.54
C GLN A 269 6.48 17.32 8.04
N SER A 270 6.54 17.52 9.35
CA SER A 270 6.59 18.84 9.99
C SER A 270 7.74 18.89 11.00
N PRO A 271 9.00 18.90 10.53
CA PRO A 271 10.16 18.97 11.40
C PRO A 271 10.14 20.29 12.19
N SER A 272 9.91 20.18 13.50
CA SER A 272 9.92 21.29 14.47
C SER A 272 11.30 21.50 15.09
#